data_AF-A0A2A4H0X2-F1
#
_entry.id   AF-A0A2A4H0X2-F1
#
_cell.length_a   1.000
_cell.length_b   1.000
_cell.length_c   1.000
_cell.angle_alpha   90.00
_cell.angle_beta   90.00
_cell.angle_gamma   90.00
#
_symmetry.space_group_name_H-M   'P 1'
#
loop_
_entity.id
_entity.type
_entity.pdbx_description
1 polymer ?
#
loop_
_entity_poly.entity_id
_entity_poly.type
_entity_poly.pdbx_seq_one_letter_code
_entity_poly.pdbx_strand_id
1 'polypeptide(L)'
;MSHPFSLCHTVKSTVAYAHDDNAKMDLTRRAENRLKDSPNQRKTPRYVSLKTFILSLILTVLLTGLIVFGINYFFQQYSKDEKISENAQKLSEVYEILASDFYQKQDKDQLLDEAIHGMTKSLKDPYTEYLSKEQTASFHEDVSGDFVGIGAELQQKGKQIIITSPMQDSPAEKAGLKPRDELIAIDGKSIKGKTLDAIIPKIRGKKGTEVKLTVKRNGEEKELTVTRDTIHVKSVKYEKHGDVGVFKINKFQEGTAGELKSAIQQAQKSGIKNIVLDLRNNPGGLLDEAVKMANIFLDQDETVVQLEKGDQKEAIKTSNTPLEGVKDLKVSILLNEGSASASEVFAGALHDHKVAKIYGEKSFGKGIVQTTREFEDGSLLKFTEMKWLTPNGHYIHGKGIQPDVPVKGADYENITMIPSKTTYQQGQEDKHIQSIKIGLKALGYDVGTIDEHYDAQLTAAVKQFQQKNDLTANGMFNKETNGVFTERLVEKASTEDPMLEQTLKKVEE
;
A
#
# COMPACT_ATOMS: atom_id res chain seq x y z
N MET A 1 21.92 9.76 13.50
CA MET A 1 22.18 11.08 14.11
C MET A 1 21.67 12.18 13.19
N SER A 2 20.88 13.10 13.79
CA SER A 2 20.43 14.43 13.35
C SER A 2 19.43 14.61 12.19
N HIS A 3 18.15 14.68 12.59
CA HIS A 3 17.05 15.62 12.27
C HIS A 3 16.67 16.07 10.83
N PRO A 4 15.37 16.36 10.60
CA PRO A 4 14.78 16.48 9.26
C PRO A 4 14.86 17.89 8.67
N PHE A 5 15.04 17.95 7.35
CA PHE A 5 14.93 19.16 6.54
C PHE A 5 13.47 19.46 6.19
N SER A 6 12.98 20.61 6.64
CA SER A 6 11.80 21.28 6.10
C SER A 6 12.22 22.13 4.89
N LEU A 7 11.68 21.83 3.71
CA LEU A 7 11.90 22.61 2.48
C LEU A 7 10.59 23.31 2.11
N CYS A 8 10.55 24.61 2.39
CA CYS A 8 9.51 25.52 1.93
C CYS A 8 9.95 26.13 0.58
N HIS A 9 9.10 25.97 -0.43
CA HIS A 9 9.27 26.54 -1.78
C HIS A 9 9.28 28.07 -1.75
N THR A 10 10.31 28.70 -2.33
CA THR A 10 10.27 30.13 -2.68
C THR A 10 10.06 30.28 -4.19
N VAL A 11 8.92 30.88 -4.56
CA VAL A 11 8.59 31.28 -5.93
C VAL A 11 9.45 32.48 -6.32
N LYS A 12 10.26 32.34 -7.38
CA LYS A 12 10.88 33.46 -8.09
C LYS A 12 9.85 34.09 -9.02
N SER A 13 9.49 35.35 -8.80
CA SER A 13 8.94 36.21 -9.84
C SER A 13 9.92 37.35 -10.11
N THR A 14 10.27 37.51 -11.38
CA THR A 14 11.09 38.60 -11.90
C THR A 14 10.22 39.32 -12.93
N VAL A 15 9.89 40.58 -12.69
CA VAL A 15 9.38 41.50 -13.73
C VAL A 15 10.10 42.83 -13.54
N ALA A 16 10.84 43.22 -14.58
CA ALA A 16 11.49 44.52 -14.73
C ALA A 16 10.46 45.62 -15.01
N TYR A 17 10.77 46.89 -14.72
CA TYR A 17 10.72 47.96 -15.73
C TYR A 17 11.23 49.33 -15.20
N ALA A 18 11.96 49.99 -16.12
CA ALA A 18 12.02 51.43 -16.41
C ALA A 18 12.64 52.45 -15.43
N HIS A 19 13.64 53.14 -15.99
CA HIS A 19 14.19 54.45 -15.63
C HIS A 19 13.14 55.57 -15.59
N ASP A 20 13.26 56.46 -14.60
CA ASP A 20 12.82 57.86 -14.72
C ASP A 20 13.86 58.78 -14.03
N ASP A 21 14.45 59.69 -14.82
CA ASP A 21 15.62 60.51 -14.52
C ASP A 21 15.28 61.87 -13.86
N ASN A 22 14.09 62.04 -13.29
CA ASN A 22 13.66 63.29 -12.65
C ASN A 22 13.89 63.41 -11.13
N ALA A 23 14.55 62.43 -10.49
CA ALA A 23 14.83 62.47 -9.05
C ALA A 23 16.18 63.12 -8.65
N LYS A 24 17.03 63.48 -9.63
CA LYS A 24 18.42 63.89 -9.36
C LYS A 24 18.70 65.40 -9.29
N MET A 25 17.71 66.27 -9.49
CA MET A 25 17.93 67.73 -9.49
C MET A 25 17.27 68.52 -8.36
N ASP A 26 16.46 67.87 -7.51
CA ASP A 26 15.80 68.53 -6.35
C ASP A 26 16.35 68.06 -4.98
N LEU A 27 17.17 67.00 -4.94
CA LEU A 27 17.83 66.55 -3.71
C LEU A 27 19.14 67.29 -3.42
N THR A 28 19.77 67.87 -4.44
CA THR A 28 21.08 68.55 -4.34
C THR A 28 20.97 69.95 -3.73
N ARG A 29 19.78 70.57 -3.74
CA ARG A 29 19.55 71.91 -3.12
C ARG A 29 19.05 71.85 -1.67
N ARG A 30 18.55 70.70 -1.21
CA ARG A 30 18.15 70.46 0.19
C ARG A 30 19.31 69.93 1.07
N ALA A 31 20.41 69.50 0.45
CA ALA A 31 21.61 69.02 1.14
C ALA A 31 22.54 70.16 1.62
N GLU A 32 22.52 71.33 0.97
CA GLU A 32 23.47 72.42 1.27
C GLU A 32 23.06 73.34 2.43
N ASN A 33 21.79 73.29 2.88
CA ASN A 33 21.30 74.08 4.03
C ASN A 33 21.31 73.34 5.38
N ARG A 34 21.91 72.14 5.45
CA ARG A 34 22.13 71.41 6.72
C ARG A 34 23.60 71.18 7.06
N LEU A 35 24.49 71.94 6.43
CA LEU A 35 25.91 72.01 6.73
C LEU A 35 26.24 73.41 7.28
N LYS A 36 25.74 73.73 8.48
CA LYS A 36 26.20 74.82 9.36
C LYS A 36 25.41 74.77 10.67
N ASP A 37 25.93 74.00 11.63
CA ASP A 37 26.00 74.29 13.07
C ASP A 37 26.49 73.04 13.86
N SER A 38 27.48 73.25 14.72
CA SER A 38 28.23 72.33 15.62
C SER A 38 27.38 71.54 16.65
N PRO A 39 27.94 70.63 17.51
CA PRO A 39 29.24 69.94 17.52
C PRO A 39 29.12 68.38 17.58
N ASN A 40 30.24 67.73 17.26
CA ASN A 40 30.49 66.29 17.37
C ASN A 40 30.41 65.77 18.82
N GLN A 41 29.29 65.19 19.25
CA GLN A 41 29.22 64.35 20.46
C GLN A 41 29.41 62.87 20.07
N ARG A 42 30.62 62.36 20.24
CA ARG A 42 30.87 60.92 20.29
C ARG A 42 30.10 60.35 21.48
N LYS A 43 29.03 59.57 21.22
CA LYS A 43 28.40 58.73 22.26
C LYS A 43 29.45 57.73 22.73
N THR A 44 29.97 57.90 23.94
CA THR A 44 30.85 56.92 24.57
C THR A 44 30.09 55.61 24.75
N PRO A 45 30.67 54.45 24.43
CA PRO A 45 30.03 53.18 24.72
C PRO A 45 29.81 53.09 26.23
N ARG A 46 28.57 52.81 26.65
CA ARG A 46 28.24 52.54 28.05
C ARG A 46 28.91 51.22 28.44
N TYR A 47 30.06 51.30 29.08
CA TYR A 47 30.71 50.14 29.67
C TYR A 47 29.91 49.68 30.89
N VAL A 48 29.35 48.48 30.81
CA VAL A 48 28.76 47.79 31.95
C VAL A 48 29.91 47.38 32.87
N SER A 49 29.85 47.72 34.16
CA SER A 49 30.92 47.36 35.09
C SER A 49 31.10 45.83 35.13
N LEU A 50 32.32 45.35 35.30
CA LEU A 50 32.61 43.91 35.36
C LEU A 50 31.74 43.20 36.42
N LYS A 51 31.45 43.87 37.54
CA LYS A 51 30.55 43.37 38.59
C LYS A 51 29.11 43.21 38.10
N THR A 52 28.57 44.19 37.39
CA THR A 52 27.21 44.11 36.82
C THR A 52 27.12 43.08 35.69
N PHE A 53 28.19 42.88 34.92
CA PHE A 53 28.27 41.84 33.89
C PHE A 53 28.30 40.44 34.52
N ILE A 54 29.15 40.22 35.52
CA ILE A 54 29.23 38.95 36.27
C ILE A 54 27.89 38.66 36.97
N LEU A 55 27.25 39.67 37.56
CA LEU A 55 25.95 39.51 38.21
C LEU A 55 24.86 39.14 37.20
N SER A 56 24.84 39.78 36.02
CA SER A 56 23.90 39.41 34.95
C SER A 56 24.13 37.99 34.45
N LEU A 57 25.41 37.55 34.35
CA LEU A 57 25.77 36.21 33.90
C LEU A 57 25.28 35.15 34.90
N ILE A 58 25.53 35.37 36.19
CA ILE A 58 25.07 34.47 37.27
C ILE A 58 23.53 34.40 37.27
N LEU A 59 22.85 35.54 37.11
CA LEU A 59 21.40 35.58 37.05
C LEU A 59 20.86 34.84 35.83
N THR A 60 21.46 34.99 34.65
CA THR A 60 21.08 34.22 33.46
C THR A 60 21.30 32.73 33.66
N VAL A 61 22.42 32.31 34.26
CA VAL A 61 22.70 30.88 34.52
C VAL A 61 21.67 30.30 35.49
N LEU A 62 21.32 31.03 36.55
CA LEU A 62 20.28 30.62 37.50
C LEU A 62 18.90 30.57 36.85
N LEU A 63 18.55 31.55 36.01
CA LEU A 63 17.28 31.59 35.29
C LEU A 63 17.18 30.46 34.27
N THR A 64 18.26 30.19 33.51
CA THR A 64 18.31 29.04 32.59
C THR A 64 18.29 27.72 33.35
N GLY A 65 18.94 27.64 34.51
CA GLY A 65 18.90 26.46 35.37
C GLY A 65 17.48 26.19 35.89
N LEU A 66 16.76 27.24 36.31
CA LEU A 66 15.36 27.15 36.74
C LEU A 66 14.40 26.84 35.60
N ILE A 67 14.63 27.39 34.40
CA ILE A 67 13.84 27.08 33.21
C ILE A 67 14.09 25.64 32.77
N VAL A 68 15.34 25.17 32.73
CA VAL A 68 15.69 23.79 32.39
C VAL A 68 15.16 22.81 33.45
N PHE A 69 15.27 23.15 34.74
CA PHE A 69 14.69 22.35 35.82
C PHE A 69 13.17 22.32 35.75
N GLY A 70 12.52 23.46 35.49
CA GLY A 70 11.08 23.57 35.29
C GLY A 70 10.60 22.81 34.06
N ILE A 71 11.33 22.86 32.95
CA ILE A 71 11.06 22.07 31.75
C ILE A 71 11.25 20.58 32.04
N ASN A 72 12.33 20.16 32.72
CA ASN A 72 12.53 18.75 33.10
C ASN A 72 11.45 18.26 34.08
N TYR A 73 11.06 19.08 35.05
CA TYR A 73 9.98 18.78 35.99
C TYR A 73 8.63 18.70 35.28
N PHE A 74 8.36 19.60 34.33
CA PHE A 74 7.16 19.60 33.52
C PHE A 74 7.13 18.46 32.51
N PHE A 75 8.27 18.04 31.95
CA PHE A 75 8.40 16.83 31.11
C PHE A 75 8.29 15.55 31.94
N GLN A 76 8.75 15.53 33.19
CA GLN A 76 8.44 14.45 34.14
C GLN A 76 6.95 14.41 34.50
N GLN A 77 6.30 15.57 34.61
CA GLN A 77 4.88 15.71 34.93
C GLN A 77 3.97 15.53 33.69
N TYR A 78 4.51 15.51 32.47
CA TYR A 78 3.82 15.10 31.24
C TYR A 78 3.63 13.58 31.25
N SER A 79 2.79 13.14 32.19
CA SER A 79 2.09 11.87 32.33
C SER A 79 2.72 10.67 31.61
N LYS A 80 3.85 10.17 32.14
CA LYS A 80 4.01 8.72 32.15
C LYS A 80 3.09 8.22 33.26
N ASP A 81 2.01 7.54 32.89
CA ASP A 81 1.24 6.72 33.83
C ASP A 81 2.25 5.91 34.67
N GLU A 82 2.23 6.11 35.99
CA GLU A 82 3.20 5.53 36.92
C GLU A 82 3.32 4.01 36.69
N LYS A 83 2.19 3.37 36.39
CA LYS A 83 2.10 1.95 36.09
C LYS A 83 2.77 1.55 34.78
N ILE A 84 2.77 2.41 33.76
CA ILE A 84 3.54 2.18 32.52
C ILE A 84 5.03 2.18 32.85
N SER A 85 5.49 3.13 33.69
CA SER A 85 6.90 3.21 34.08
C SER A 85 7.34 1.99 34.89
N GLU A 86 6.57 1.61 35.90
CA GLU A 86 6.83 0.41 36.72
C GLU A 86 6.87 -0.87 35.88
N ASN A 87 5.89 -1.06 34.98
CA ASN A 87 5.84 -2.24 34.13
C ASN A 87 6.99 -2.28 33.11
N ALA A 88 7.39 -1.14 32.56
CA ALA A 88 8.54 -1.05 31.64
C ALA A 88 9.85 -1.41 32.37
N GLN A 89 10.02 -0.95 33.62
CA GLN A 89 11.17 -1.32 34.43
C GLN A 89 11.20 -2.84 34.68
N LYS A 90 10.07 -3.41 35.11
CA LYS A 90 9.96 -4.86 35.32
C LYS A 90 10.26 -5.67 34.06
N LEU A 91 9.81 -5.19 32.89
CA LEU A 91 10.10 -5.82 31.60
C LEU A 91 11.62 -5.80 31.30
N SER A 92 12.28 -4.66 31.54
CA SER A 92 13.74 -4.54 31.38
C SER A 92 14.49 -5.50 32.30
N GLU A 93 14.11 -5.58 33.58
CA GLU A 93 14.73 -6.50 34.55
C GLU A 93 14.59 -7.96 34.13
N VAL A 94 13.40 -8.37 33.67
CA VAL A 94 13.16 -9.73 33.18
C VAL A 94 14.00 -10.03 31.94
N TYR A 95 14.05 -9.10 30.98
CA TYR A 95 14.87 -9.25 29.78
C TYR A 95 16.36 -9.40 30.12
N GLU A 96 16.89 -8.57 31.02
CA GLU A 96 18.29 -8.63 31.45
C GLU A 96 18.65 -9.95 32.13
N ILE A 97 17.80 -10.44 33.04
CA ILE A 97 17.95 -11.73 33.71
C ILE A 97 17.98 -12.86 32.68
N LEU A 98 17.01 -12.89 31.75
CA LEU A 98 16.93 -13.95 30.74
C LEU A 98 18.08 -13.89 29.73
N ALA A 99 18.51 -12.69 29.34
CA ALA A 99 19.61 -12.50 28.39
C ALA A 99 20.99 -12.85 28.98
N SER A 100 21.15 -12.81 30.30
CA SER A 100 22.45 -12.95 30.99
C SER A 100 22.58 -14.24 31.80
N ASP A 101 21.55 -14.60 32.55
CA ASP A 101 21.60 -15.64 33.59
C ASP A 101 20.90 -16.95 33.16
N PHE A 102 20.22 -16.97 32.02
CA PHE A 102 19.63 -18.20 31.50
C PHE A 102 20.71 -19.24 31.21
N TYR A 103 20.49 -20.49 31.62
CA TYR A 103 21.50 -21.55 31.60
C TYR A 103 22.06 -21.88 30.20
N GLN A 104 21.35 -21.49 29.13
CA GLN A 104 21.82 -21.58 27.74
C GLN A 104 22.06 -20.19 27.17
N LYS A 105 23.03 -20.09 26.24
CA LYS A 105 23.26 -18.86 25.49
C LYS A 105 22.00 -18.45 24.71
N GLN A 106 21.54 -17.22 24.93
CA GLN A 106 20.38 -16.65 24.23
C GLN A 106 20.82 -15.78 23.05
N ASP A 107 19.95 -15.71 22.05
CA ASP A 107 19.96 -14.64 21.05
C ASP A 107 19.18 -13.45 21.63
N LYS A 108 19.88 -12.33 21.84
CA LYS A 108 19.32 -11.17 22.54
C LYS A 108 18.30 -10.42 21.69
N ASP A 109 18.56 -10.32 20.39
CA ASP A 109 17.69 -9.61 19.46
C ASP A 109 16.39 -10.41 19.28
N GLN A 110 16.52 -11.73 19.10
CA GLN A 110 15.35 -12.62 19.03
C GLN A 110 14.51 -12.57 20.33
N LEU A 111 15.16 -12.55 21.51
CA LEU A 111 14.45 -12.49 22.79
C LEU A 111 13.65 -11.20 22.94
N LEU A 112 14.21 -10.06 22.51
CA LEU A 112 13.51 -8.77 22.51
C LEU A 112 12.33 -8.79 21.53
N ASP A 113 12.56 -9.27 20.30
CA ASP A 113 11.54 -9.35 19.26
C ASP A 113 10.34 -10.20 19.71
N GLU A 114 10.57 -11.35 20.33
CA GLU A 114 9.50 -12.22 20.87
C GLU A 114 8.76 -11.57 22.05
N ALA A 115 9.44 -10.79 22.89
CA ALA A 115 8.79 -10.04 23.96
C ALA A 115 7.85 -8.95 23.39
N ILE A 116 8.29 -8.21 22.38
CA ILE A 116 7.47 -7.20 21.70
C ILE A 116 6.30 -7.87 20.96
N HIS A 117 6.56 -8.97 20.26
CA HIS A 117 5.52 -9.75 19.58
C HIS A 117 4.45 -10.26 20.57
N GLY A 118 4.87 -10.69 21.77
CA GLY A 118 3.95 -11.04 22.86
C GLY A 118 3.07 -9.87 23.29
N MET A 119 3.63 -8.66 23.40
CA MET A 119 2.88 -7.45 23.74
C MET A 119 1.85 -7.10 22.65
N THR A 120 2.23 -7.10 21.37
CA THR A 120 1.30 -6.78 20.27
C THR A 120 0.16 -7.80 20.19
N LYS A 121 0.46 -9.08 20.34
CA LYS A 121 -0.54 -10.16 20.35
C LYS A 121 -1.53 -10.05 21.51
N SER A 122 -1.10 -9.52 22.66
CA SER A 122 -1.96 -9.35 23.84
C SER A 122 -3.15 -8.40 23.61
N LEU A 123 -3.04 -7.48 22.64
CA LEU A 123 -4.10 -6.55 22.26
C LEU A 123 -5.29 -7.23 21.58
N LYS A 124 -5.12 -8.48 21.11
CA LYS A 124 -6.11 -9.22 20.31
C LYS A 124 -6.61 -8.43 19.09
N ASP A 125 -5.78 -7.50 18.62
CA ASP A 125 -6.00 -6.73 17.41
C ASP A 125 -5.21 -7.37 16.27
N PRO A 126 -5.86 -7.98 15.26
CA PRO A 126 -5.15 -8.63 14.15
C PRO A 126 -4.40 -7.65 13.25
N TYR A 127 -4.55 -6.33 13.44
CA TYR A 127 -3.88 -5.30 12.64
C TYR A 127 -2.65 -4.69 13.33
N THR A 128 -2.45 -4.98 14.62
CA THR A 128 -1.29 -4.50 15.38
C THR A 128 -0.20 -5.57 15.38
N GLU A 129 0.96 -5.23 14.83
CA GLU A 129 2.10 -6.13 14.69
C GLU A 129 3.42 -5.39 14.78
N TYR A 130 4.44 -6.12 15.22
CA TYR A 130 5.82 -5.69 15.17
C TYR A 130 6.53 -6.43 14.04
N LEU A 131 7.25 -5.68 13.22
CA LEU A 131 7.98 -6.15 12.05
C LEU A 131 9.48 -6.05 12.33
N SER A 132 10.20 -7.14 12.12
CA SER A 132 11.67 -7.13 12.07
C SER A 132 12.16 -6.24 10.93
N LYS A 133 13.44 -5.89 10.92
CA LYS A 133 14.06 -5.11 9.84
C LYS A 133 13.77 -5.65 8.43
N GLU A 134 13.86 -6.96 8.24
CA GLU A 134 13.60 -7.62 6.96
C GLU A 134 12.12 -7.53 6.57
N GLN A 135 11.23 -7.67 7.56
CA GLN A 135 9.79 -7.53 7.37
C GLN A 135 9.41 -6.07 7.08
N THR A 136 10.04 -5.10 7.75
CA THR A 136 9.89 -3.67 7.47
C THR A 136 10.29 -3.32 6.05
N ALA A 137 11.43 -3.84 5.57
CA ALA A 137 11.84 -3.64 4.18
C ALA A 137 10.80 -4.18 3.19
N SER A 138 10.27 -5.37 3.45
CA SER A 138 9.21 -5.98 2.63
C SER A 138 7.90 -5.18 2.69
N PHE A 139 7.55 -4.65 3.87
CA PHE A 139 6.40 -3.78 4.07
C PHE A 139 6.53 -2.47 3.28
N HIS A 140 7.72 -1.87 3.25
CA HIS A 140 7.96 -0.66 2.46
C HIS A 140 7.85 -0.92 0.96
N GLU A 141 8.44 -2.01 0.45
CA GLU A 141 8.28 -2.41 -0.96
C GLU A 141 6.80 -2.60 -1.33
N ASP A 142 6.04 -3.23 -0.44
CA ASP A 142 4.60 -3.44 -0.62
C ASP A 142 3.83 -2.11 -0.63
N VAL A 143 4.14 -1.17 0.27
CA VAL A 143 3.46 0.13 0.39
C VAL A 143 3.78 1.10 -0.77
N SER A 144 5.04 1.16 -1.20
CA SER A 144 5.45 2.03 -2.31
C SER A 144 5.06 1.44 -3.68
N GLY A 145 4.95 0.12 -3.78
CA GLY A 145 4.89 -0.59 -5.05
C GLY A 145 6.23 -0.60 -5.79
N ASP A 146 7.30 -0.13 -5.13
CA ASP A 146 8.65 -0.09 -5.64
C ASP A 146 9.48 -1.22 -5.02
N PHE A 147 10.13 -2.01 -5.86
CA PHE A 147 11.13 -2.97 -5.41
C PHE A 147 12.37 -2.91 -6.27
N VAL A 148 13.51 -3.36 -5.73
CA VAL A 148 14.75 -3.42 -6.49
C VAL A 148 14.95 -4.81 -7.08
N GLY A 149 15.06 -4.87 -8.41
CA GLY A 149 15.24 -6.14 -9.10
C GLY A 149 15.42 -5.95 -10.60
N ILE A 150 15.03 -6.98 -11.36
CA ILE A 150 15.12 -6.96 -12.83
C ILE A 150 13.79 -6.57 -13.49
N GLY A 151 12.67 -6.59 -12.76
CA GLY A 151 11.33 -6.31 -13.30
C GLY A 151 10.86 -7.36 -14.32
N ALA A 152 10.79 -8.61 -13.89
CA ALA A 152 10.24 -9.71 -14.68
C ALA A 152 9.40 -10.63 -13.79
N GLU A 153 8.28 -11.08 -14.33
CA GLU A 153 7.44 -12.09 -13.71
C GLU A 153 7.97 -13.49 -14.04
N LEU A 154 8.02 -14.33 -13.03
CA LEU A 154 8.54 -15.69 -13.07
C LEU A 154 7.45 -16.66 -12.65
N GLN A 155 7.30 -17.75 -13.37
CA GLN A 155 6.40 -18.84 -13.02
C GLN A 155 7.16 -20.15 -12.97
N GLN A 156 6.89 -20.95 -11.94
CA GLN A 156 7.40 -22.30 -11.86
C GLN A 156 6.40 -23.27 -12.50
N LYS A 157 6.76 -23.86 -13.65
CA LYS A 157 5.99 -24.93 -14.30
C LYS A 157 6.70 -26.26 -14.10
N GLY A 158 6.22 -27.04 -13.13
CA GLY A 158 6.87 -28.28 -12.71
C GLY A 158 8.27 -28.01 -12.15
N LYS A 159 9.31 -28.43 -12.89
CA LYS A 159 10.73 -28.23 -12.52
C LYS A 159 11.39 -27.05 -13.24
N GLN A 160 10.67 -26.39 -14.15
CA GLN A 160 11.18 -25.29 -14.96
C GLN A 160 10.75 -23.95 -14.36
N ILE A 161 11.62 -22.96 -14.44
CA ILE A 161 11.34 -21.59 -14.07
C ILE A 161 11.28 -20.79 -15.37
N ILE A 162 10.11 -20.26 -15.68
CA ILE A 162 9.82 -19.59 -16.95
C ILE A 162 9.57 -18.12 -16.70
N ILE A 163 10.11 -17.26 -17.56
CA ILE A 163 9.74 -15.85 -17.61
C ILE A 163 8.34 -15.75 -18.25
N THR A 164 7.34 -15.35 -17.48
CA THR A 164 5.99 -15.14 -18.05
C THR A 164 5.93 -13.84 -18.82
N SER A 165 6.36 -12.74 -18.19
CA SER A 165 6.48 -11.44 -18.84
C SER A 165 7.61 -10.62 -18.21
N PRO A 166 8.56 -10.11 -19.01
CA PRO A 166 9.28 -8.90 -18.62
C PRO A 166 8.27 -7.77 -18.43
N MET A 167 8.45 -6.94 -17.40
CA MET A 167 7.64 -5.75 -17.22
C MET A 167 8.06 -4.68 -18.23
N GLN A 168 7.11 -3.87 -18.70
CA GLN A 168 7.37 -2.77 -19.61
C GLN A 168 8.37 -1.78 -19.01
N ASP A 169 9.31 -1.29 -19.82
CA ASP A 169 10.37 -0.35 -19.48
C ASP A 169 11.37 -0.85 -18.40
N SER A 170 11.29 -2.14 -18.03
CA SER A 170 12.13 -2.72 -16.99
C SER A 170 13.55 -3.04 -17.47
N PRO A 171 14.51 -3.23 -16.54
CA PRO A 171 15.84 -3.73 -16.88
C PRO A 171 15.80 -5.07 -17.62
N ALA A 172 14.90 -5.98 -17.25
CA ALA A 172 14.74 -7.27 -17.90
C ALA A 172 14.33 -7.12 -19.38
N GLU A 173 13.34 -6.26 -19.66
CA GLU A 173 12.91 -5.98 -21.03
C GLU A 173 14.05 -5.35 -21.84
N LYS A 174 14.73 -4.34 -21.27
CA LYS A 174 15.87 -3.65 -21.90
C LYS A 174 17.05 -4.59 -22.18
N ALA A 175 17.29 -5.57 -21.30
CA ALA A 175 18.31 -6.60 -21.48
C ALA A 175 17.90 -7.68 -22.51
N GLY A 176 16.67 -7.63 -23.02
CA GLY A 176 16.19 -8.53 -24.08
C GLY A 176 15.67 -9.86 -23.58
N LEU A 177 15.29 -9.97 -22.30
CA LEU A 177 14.47 -11.10 -21.81
C LEU A 177 13.13 -11.11 -22.55
N LYS A 178 12.58 -12.29 -22.78
CA LYS A 178 11.33 -12.48 -23.51
C LYS A 178 10.38 -13.41 -22.76
N PRO A 179 9.06 -13.27 -22.97
CA PRO A 179 8.11 -14.29 -22.54
C PRO A 179 8.54 -15.69 -23.01
N ARG A 180 8.36 -16.68 -22.14
CA ARG A 180 8.69 -18.10 -22.33
C ARG A 180 10.17 -18.47 -22.30
N ASP A 181 11.05 -17.53 -21.97
CA ASP A 181 12.44 -17.87 -21.64
C ASP A 181 12.47 -18.81 -20.42
N GLU A 182 13.16 -19.95 -20.52
CA GLU A 182 13.40 -20.84 -19.39
C GLU A 182 14.69 -20.40 -18.68
N LEU A 183 14.63 -20.04 -17.41
CA LEU A 183 15.81 -19.68 -16.62
C LEU A 183 16.57 -20.96 -16.20
N ILE A 184 17.86 -21.03 -16.56
CA ILE A 184 18.71 -22.21 -16.35
C ILE A 184 19.76 -21.97 -15.27
N ALA A 185 20.36 -20.78 -15.24
CA ALA A 185 21.40 -20.41 -14.27
C ALA A 185 21.37 -18.91 -13.92
N ILE A 186 21.91 -18.61 -12.73
CA ILE A 186 22.10 -17.25 -12.22
C ILE A 186 23.55 -17.13 -11.77
N ASP A 187 24.28 -16.13 -12.29
CA ASP A 187 25.70 -15.91 -12.05
C ASP A 187 26.53 -17.19 -12.27
N GLY A 188 26.25 -17.89 -13.38
CA GLY A 188 26.89 -19.15 -13.76
C GLY A 188 26.50 -20.37 -12.91
N LYS A 189 25.65 -20.22 -11.89
CA LYS A 189 25.21 -21.31 -11.02
C LYS A 189 23.85 -21.84 -11.48
N SER A 190 23.79 -23.13 -11.80
CA SER A 190 22.55 -23.79 -12.17
C SER A 190 21.47 -23.64 -11.08
N ILE A 191 20.25 -23.42 -11.52
CA ILE A 191 19.05 -23.35 -10.66
C ILE A 191 18.16 -24.58 -10.76
N LYS A 192 18.60 -25.62 -11.48
CA LYS A 192 17.84 -26.87 -11.66
C LYS A 192 17.42 -27.46 -10.30
N GLY A 193 16.13 -27.73 -10.16
CA GLY A 193 15.56 -28.34 -8.94
C GLY A 193 15.39 -27.38 -7.76
N LYS A 194 15.71 -26.09 -7.90
CA LYS A 194 15.43 -25.08 -6.89
C LYS A 194 14.00 -24.57 -7.04
N THR A 195 13.40 -24.17 -5.93
CA THR A 195 12.09 -23.50 -5.91
C THR A 195 12.24 -22.03 -6.28
N LEU A 196 11.14 -21.42 -6.72
CA LEU A 196 11.09 -20.00 -7.00
C LEU A 196 11.53 -19.14 -5.80
N ASP A 197 11.10 -19.50 -4.58
CA ASP A 197 11.48 -18.80 -3.34
C ASP A 197 13.00 -18.79 -3.08
N ALA A 198 13.70 -19.86 -3.46
CA ALA A 198 15.15 -19.94 -3.32
C ALA A 198 15.91 -19.19 -4.44
N ILE A 199 15.20 -18.78 -5.49
CA ILE A 199 15.73 -18.12 -6.68
C ILE A 199 15.55 -16.61 -6.61
N ILE A 200 14.37 -16.13 -6.20
CA ILE A 200 14.03 -14.69 -6.16
C ILE A 200 15.11 -13.87 -5.42
N PRO A 201 15.60 -14.27 -4.22
CA PRO A 201 16.63 -13.50 -3.50
C PRO A 201 17.97 -13.38 -4.25
N LYS A 202 18.24 -14.25 -5.22
CA LYS A 202 19.47 -14.22 -6.03
C LYS A 202 19.33 -13.30 -7.23
N ILE A 203 18.12 -13.17 -7.76
CA ILE A 203 17.80 -12.25 -8.84
C ILE A 203 17.70 -10.83 -8.30
N ARG A 204 17.11 -10.65 -7.12
CA ARG A 204 17.10 -9.38 -6.39
C ARG A 204 18.49 -9.04 -5.85
N GLY A 205 18.68 -7.80 -5.42
CA GLY A 205 19.95 -7.30 -4.95
C GLY A 205 19.99 -5.78 -4.90
N LYS A 206 21.17 -5.21 -4.63
CA LYS A 206 21.33 -3.75 -4.54
C LYS A 206 21.14 -3.10 -5.91
N LYS A 207 20.52 -1.92 -5.92
CA LYS A 207 20.35 -1.10 -7.13
C LYS A 207 21.70 -0.83 -7.78
N GLY A 208 21.75 -0.87 -9.12
CA GLY A 208 22.95 -0.65 -9.92
C GLY A 208 23.90 -1.85 -10.01
N THR A 209 23.67 -2.92 -9.25
CA THR A 209 24.46 -4.16 -9.39
C THR A 209 23.94 -5.01 -10.53
N GLU A 210 24.82 -5.79 -11.16
CA GLU A 210 24.44 -6.68 -12.25
C GLU A 210 24.11 -8.09 -11.77
N VAL A 211 23.27 -8.77 -12.54
CA VAL A 211 23.04 -10.21 -12.44
C VAL A 211 23.14 -10.84 -13.82
N LYS A 212 23.83 -11.98 -13.91
CA LYS A 212 23.90 -12.75 -15.15
C LYS A 212 22.86 -13.84 -15.15
N LEU A 213 21.99 -13.84 -16.16
CA LEU A 213 20.93 -14.82 -16.33
C LEU A 213 21.24 -15.67 -17.55
N THR A 214 21.36 -16.97 -17.36
CA THR A 214 21.41 -17.92 -18.48
C THR A 214 19.99 -18.42 -18.73
N VAL A 215 19.44 -18.08 -19.88
CA VAL A 215 18.10 -18.50 -20.30
C VAL A 215 18.16 -19.43 -21.51
N LYS A 216 17.23 -20.36 -21.60
CA LYS A 216 17.01 -21.21 -22.77
C LYS A 216 15.82 -20.67 -23.55
N ARG A 217 16.06 -20.30 -24.81
CA ARG A 217 15.06 -19.75 -25.75
C ARG A 217 15.09 -20.56 -27.03
N ASN A 218 13.95 -21.16 -27.41
CA ASN A 218 13.83 -22.00 -28.60
C ASN A 218 14.88 -23.13 -28.67
N GLY A 219 15.30 -23.67 -27.52
CA GLY A 219 16.30 -24.73 -27.44
C GLY A 219 17.75 -24.25 -27.25
N GLU A 220 18.05 -22.97 -27.50
CA GLU A 220 19.40 -22.40 -27.38
C GLU A 220 19.59 -21.67 -26.05
N GLU A 221 20.76 -21.81 -25.43
CA GLU A 221 21.14 -21.05 -24.25
C GLU A 221 21.68 -19.66 -24.63
N LYS A 222 21.26 -18.64 -23.88
CA LYS A 222 21.70 -17.25 -24.02
C LYS A 222 22.01 -16.69 -22.63
N GLU A 223 23.18 -16.08 -22.49
CA GLU A 223 23.53 -15.31 -21.30
C GLU A 223 23.11 -13.85 -21.50
N LEU A 224 22.35 -13.31 -20.54
CA LEU A 224 21.90 -11.93 -20.51
C LEU A 224 22.37 -11.30 -19.20
N THR A 225 23.07 -10.17 -19.28
CA THR A 225 23.41 -9.36 -18.10
C THR A 225 22.31 -8.33 -17.89
N VAL A 226 21.77 -8.29 -16.68
CA VAL A 226 20.72 -7.33 -16.30
C VAL A 226 21.21 -6.48 -15.13
N THR A 227 21.20 -5.16 -15.29
CA THR A 227 21.49 -4.23 -14.19
C THR A 227 20.24 -4.04 -13.35
N ARG A 228 20.32 -4.33 -12.05
CA ARG A 228 19.19 -4.17 -11.13
C ARG A 228 18.82 -2.70 -10.98
N ASP A 229 17.53 -2.40 -11.04
CA ASP A 229 17.00 -1.05 -10.83
C ASP A 229 15.72 -1.11 -9.99
N THR A 230 15.24 0.06 -9.57
CA THR A 230 13.93 0.24 -8.98
C THR A 230 12.85 -0.03 -10.03
N ILE A 231 11.90 -0.89 -9.69
CA ILE A 231 10.76 -1.26 -10.53
C ILE A 231 9.50 -0.75 -9.85
N HIS A 232 8.76 0.11 -10.54
CA HIS A 232 7.46 0.57 -10.10
C HIS A 232 6.36 -0.31 -10.72
N VAL A 233 5.58 -0.98 -9.88
CA VAL A 233 4.41 -1.73 -10.33
C VAL A 233 3.23 -0.78 -10.41
N LYS A 234 2.71 -0.50 -11.61
CA LYS A 234 1.54 0.36 -11.75
C LYS A 234 0.35 -0.20 -10.98
N SER A 235 -0.33 0.69 -10.26
CA SER A 235 -1.50 0.37 -9.45
C SER A 235 -2.81 0.53 -10.22
N VAL A 236 -2.82 1.36 -11.27
CA VAL A 236 -3.99 1.63 -12.11
C VAL A 236 -3.82 1.07 -13.51
N LYS A 237 -4.80 0.26 -13.96
CA LYS A 237 -4.93 -0.19 -15.34
C LYS A 237 -6.21 0.40 -15.95
N TYR A 238 -6.09 0.99 -17.14
CA TYR A 238 -7.22 1.53 -17.89
C TYR A 238 -7.52 0.68 -19.12
N GLU A 239 -8.80 0.34 -19.28
CA GLU A 239 -9.33 -0.37 -20.44
C GLU A 239 -10.62 0.31 -20.94
N LYS A 240 -10.78 0.39 -22.26
CA LYS A 240 -12.00 0.90 -22.89
C LYS A 240 -12.92 -0.26 -23.26
N HIS A 241 -14.14 -0.23 -22.75
CA HIS A 241 -15.22 -1.19 -23.01
C HIS A 241 -16.40 -0.44 -23.62
N GLY A 242 -16.49 -0.42 -24.96
CA GLY A 242 -17.48 0.39 -25.66
C GLY A 242 -17.32 1.88 -25.34
N ASP A 243 -18.37 2.49 -24.78
CA ASP A 243 -18.39 3.89 -24.33
C ASP A 243 -18.07 4.07 -22.83
N VAL A 244 -17.65 2.99 -22.17
CA VAL A 244 -17.27 2.96 -20.75
C VAL A 244 -15.76 2.82 -20.60
N GLY A 245 -15.16 3.65 -19.75
CA GLY A 245 -13.78 3.50 -19.31
C GLY A 245 -13.69 2.75 -17.99
N VAL A 246 -13.02 1.61 -17.96
CA VAL A 246 -12.80 0.81 -16.74
C VAL A 246 -11.40 1.08 -16.21
N PHE A 247 -11.33 1.48 -14.95
CA PHE A 247 -10.09 1.79 -14.23
C PHE A 247 -9.95 0.80 -13.08
N LYS A 248 -9.16 -0.25 -13.31
CA LYS A 248 -8.84 -1.23 -12.28
C LYS A 248 -7.75 -0.68 -11.39
N ILE A 249 -8.06 -0.50 -10.11
CA ILE A 249 -7.14 0.04 -9.10
C ILE A 249 -6.85 -1.10 -8.13
N ASN A 250 -5.66 -1.67 -8.19
CA ASN A 250 -5.32 -2.85 -7.39
C ASN A 250 -4.85 -2.50 -5.97
N LYS A 251 -4.31 -1.30 -5.78
CA LYS A 251 -3.78 -0.83 -4.50
C LYS A 251 -3.72 0.69 -4.42
N PHE A 252 -3.73 1.23 -3.20
CA PHE A 252 -3.46 2.65 -2.92
C PHE A 252 -2.01 2.79 -2.46
N GLN A 253 -1.08 2.82 -3.42
CA GLN A 253 0.36 3.00 -3.19
C GLN A 253 0.83 4.39 -3.64
N GLU A 254 2.08 4.75 -3.34
CA GLU A 254 2.64 6.02 -3.79
C GLU A 254 2.48 6.21 -5.32
N GLY A 255 1.91 7.34 -5.74
CA GLY A 255 1.69 7.67 -7.14
C GLY A 255 0.34 7.24 -7.73
N THR A 256 -0.45 6.41 -7.04
CA THR A 256 -1.76 5.90 -7.52
C THR A 256 -2.67 7.03 -8.00
N ALA A 257 -2.76 8.13 -7.24
CA ALA A 257 -3.59 9.26 -7.63
C ALA A 257 -3.15 9.90 -8.97
N GLY A 258 -1.84 9.97 -9.21
CA GLY A 258 -1.28 10.48 -10.46
C GLY A 258 -1.55 9.55 -11.65
N GLU A 259 -1.46 8.24 -11.43
CA GLU A 259 -1.81 7.22 -12.44
C GLU A 259 -3.28 7.31 -12.82
N LEU A 260 -4.18 7.36 -11.83
CA LEU A 260 -5.63 7.48 -12.06
C LEU A 260 -5.96 8.77 -12.81
N LYS A 261 -5.40 9.90 -12.38
CA LYS A 261 -5.61 11.20 -13.05
C LYS A 261 -5.19 11.14 -14.53
N SER A 262 -4.02 10.59 -14.81
CA SER A 262 -3.50 10.48 -16.18
C SER A 262 -4.37 9.56 -17.04
N ALA A 263 -4.83 8.45 -16.47
CA ALA A 263 -5.72 7.51 -17.14
C ALA A 263 -7.09 8.15 -17.44
N ILE A 264 -7.69 8.89 -16.50
CA ILE A 264 -8.97 9.59 -16.73
C ILE A 264 -8.82 10.63 -17.84
N GLN A 265 -7.72 11.39 -17.85
CA GLN A 265 -7.44 12.35 -18.92
C GLN A 265 -7.30 11.67 -20.29
N GLN A 266 -6.68 10.48 -20.34
CA GLN A 266 -6.62 9.67 -21.56
C GLN A 266 -8.02 9.25 -22.01
N ALA A 267 -8.86 8.78 -21.09
CA ALA A 267 -10.23 8.37 -21.39
C ALA A 267 -11.08 9.55 -21.89
N GLN A 268 -11.01 10.71 -21.24
CA GLN A 268 -11.70 11.94 -21.67
C GLN A 268 -11.29 12.36 -23.09
N LYS A 269 -10.00 12.32 -23.42
CA LYS A 269 -9.51 12.59 -24.78
C LYS A 269 -10.05 11.62 -25.83
N SER A 270 -10.38 10.39 -25.42
CA SER A 270 -10.99 9.38 -26.29
C SER A 270 -12.52 9.43 -26.34
N GLY A 271 -13.14 10.45 -25.74
CA GLY A 271 -14.58 10.69 -25.76
C GLY A 271 -15.37 9.94 -24.67
N ILE A 272 -14.71 9.27 -23.73
CA ILE A 272 -15.40 8.54 -22.66
C ILE A 272 -16.12 9.50 -21.72
N LYS A 273 -17.38 9.17 -21.41
CA LYS A 273 -18.23 9.89 -20.45
C LYS A 273 -18.73 9.03 -19.29
N ASN A 274 -18.69 7.70 -19.42
CA ASN A 274 -19.04 6.78 -18.34
C ASN A 274 -17.77 6.10 -17.85
N ILE A 275 -17.52 6.09 -16.55
CA ILE A 275 -16.36 5.43 -15.98
C ILE A 275 -16.75 4.46 -14.86
N VAL A 276 -16.04 3.35 -14.79
CA VAL A 276 -16.11 2.38 -13.69
C VAL A 276 -14.76 2.34 -13.00
N LEU A 277 -14.74 2.72 -11.72
CA LEU A 277 -13.59 2.56 -10.83
C LEU A 277 -13.71 1.19 -10.18
N ASP A 278 -12.95 0.21 -10.66
CA ASP A 278 -12.97 -1.16 -10.16
C ASP A 278 -11.98 -1.30 -8.99
N LEU A 279 -12.54 -1.44 -7.79
CA LEU A 279 -11.82 -1.59 -6.52
C LEU A 279 -11.99 -3.00 -5.94
N ARG A 280 -12.50 -3.96 -6.73
CA ARG A 280 -12.62 -5.35 -6.29
C ARG A 280 -11.26 -5.91 -5.94
N ASN A 281 -11.20 -6.67 -4.85
CA ASN A 281 -9.97 -7.28 -4.33
C ASN A 281 -8.83 -6.28 -4.03
N ASN A 282 -9.16 -5.00 -3.85
CA ASN A 282 -8.20 -3.98 -3.43
C ASN A 282 -8.23 -3.84 -1.89
N PRO A 283 -7.21 -4.32 -1.16
CA PRO A 283 -7.17 -4.29 0.30
C PRO A 283 -6.94 -2.88 0.89
N GLY A 284 -6.83 -1.87 0.04
CA GLY A 284 -6.57 -0.48 0.40
C GLY A 284 -5.10 -0.11 0.20
N GLY A 285 -4.53 0.56 1.21
CA GLY A 285 -3.18 1.11 1.18
C GLY A 285 -3.12 2.44 1.90
N LEU A 286 -2.35 3.38 1.35
CA LEU A 286 -2.11 4.70 1.91
C LEU A 286 -3.40 5.55 1.93
N LEU A 287 -3.77 6.03 3.11
CA LEU A 287 -4.90 6.94 3.29
C LEU A 287 -4.73 8.24 2.49
N ASP A 288 -3.51 8.78 2.47
CA ASP A 288 -3.17 9.99 1.73
C ASP A 288 -3.43 9.83 0.22
N GLU A 289 -3.18 8.65 -0.35
CA GLU A 289 -3.48 8.37 -1.76
C GLU A 289 -4.99 8.28 -2.01
N ALA A 290 -5.78 7.73 -1.08
CA ALA A 290 -7.24 7.78 -1.18
C ALA A 290 -7.78 9.21 -1.14
N VAL A 291 -7.21 10.08 -0.30
CA VAL A 291 -7.56 11.51 -0.23
C VAL A 291 -7.19 12.25 -1.51
N LYS A 292 -5.97 12.04 -2.02
CA LYS A 292 -5.53 12.60 -3.30
C LYS A 292 -6.41 12.13 -4.47
N MET A 293 -6.79 10.85 -4.49
CA MET A 293 -7.71 10.31 -5.48
C MET A 293 -9.10 10.93 -5.35
N ALA A 294 -9.64 11.09 -4.14
CA ALA A 294 -10.92 11.77 -3.94
C ALA A 294 -10.89 13.22 -4.45
N ASN A 295 -9.76 13.93 -4.27
CA ASN A 295 -9.54 15.28 -4.80
C ASN A 295 -9.57 15.35 -6.34
N ILE A 296 -9.43 14.24 -7.07
CA ILE A 296 -9.62 14.25 -8.53
C ILE A 296 -11.07 14.62 -8.87
N PHE A 297 -12.03 14.26 -8.02
CA PHE A 297 -13.46 14.34 -8.29
C PHE A 297 -14.20 15.39 -7.46
N LEU A 298 -13.80 15.56 -6.20
CA LEU A 298 -14.47 16.44 -5.25
C LEU A 298 -13.96 17.88 -5.35
N ASP A 299 -14.84 18.83 -5.06
CA ASP A 299 -14.48 20.25 -4.94
C ASP A 299 -13.53 20.47 -3.75
N GLN A 300 -12.84 21.61 -3.73
CA GLN A 300 -11.95 21.99 -2.64
C GLN A 300 -12.71 22.12 -1.31
N ASP A 301 -12.06 21.81 -0.19
CA ASP A 301 -12.60 21.90 1.18
C ASP A 301 -13.71 20.90 1.53
N GLU A 302 -13.94 19.91 0.66
CA GLU A 302 -14.85 18.80 0.90
C GLU A 302 -14.22 17.73 1.78
N THR A 303 -14.98 17.24 2.76
CA THR A 303 -14.52 16.19 3.68
C THR A 303 -14.41 14.87 2.93
N VAL A 304 -13.24 14.22 2.99
CA VAL A 304 -13.04 12.87 2.44
C VAL A 304 -13.26 11.81 3.52
N VAL A 305 -12.74 12.07 4.73
CA VAL A 305 -12.79 11.12 5.85
C VAL A 305 -12.75 11.89 7.17
N GLN A 306 -13.40 11.35 8.19
CA GLN A 306 -13.28 11.83 9.56
C GLN A 306 -12.47 10.81 10.38
N LEU A 307 -11.45 11.27 11.10
CA LEU A 307 -10.66 10.47 12.03
C LEU A 307 -11.14 10.71 13.46
N GLU A 308 -11.21 9.64 14.26
CA GLU A 308 -11.66 9.68 15.65
C GLU A 308 -10.70 8.91 16.57
N LYS A 309 -10.20 9.60 17.61
CA LYS A 309 -9.33 9.04 18.66
C LYS A 309 -9.83 9.48 20.04
N GLY A 310 -10.53 8.58 20.74
CA GLY A 310 -11.24 8.95 21.97
C GLY A 310 -12.32 9.99 21.64
N ASP A 311 -12.31 11.12 22.35
CA ASP A 311 -13.25 12.23 22.12
C ASP A 311 -12.79 13.22 21.03
N GLN A 312 -11.57 13.04 20.49
CA GLN A 312 -11.02 13.92 19.45
C GLN A 312 -11.47 13.48 18.06
N LYS A 313 -11.95 14.43 17.26
CA LYS A 313 -12.34 14.23 15.86
C LYS A 313 -11.63 15.23 14.95
N GLU A 314 -11.18 14.75 13.80
CA GLU A 314 -10.53 15.55 12.77
C GLU A 314 -11.10 15.17 11.40
N ALA A 315 -11.38 16.15 10.55
CA ALA A 315 -11.80 15.90 9.16
C ALA A 315 -10.62 16.15 8.22
N ILE A 316 -10.28 15.15 7.40
CA ILE A 316 -9.35 15.33 6.29
C ILE A 316 -10.15 15.76 5.07
N LYS A 317 -9.70 16.84 4.44
CA LYS A 317 -10.40 17.51 3.34
C LYS A 317 -9.56 17.54 2.06
N THR A 318 -10.22 17.70 0.94
CA THR A 318 -9.59 18.06 -0.33
C THR A 318 -8.94 19.44 -0.26
N SER A 319 -7.79 19.58 -0.94
CA SER A 319 -6.95 20.77 -0.91
C SER A 319 -6.86 21.51 -2.25
N ASN A 320 -7.24 20.87 -3.36
CA ASN A 320 -7.12 21.45 -4.70
C ASN A 320 -8.45 21.41 -5.46
N THR A 321 -8.55 22.21 -6.51
CA THR A 321 -9.64 22.11 -7.50
C THR A 321 -9.65 20.71 -8.16
N PRO A 322 -10.84 20.14 -8.44
CA PRO A 322 -10.95 18.85 -9.10
C PRO A 322 -10.39 18.87 -10.52
N LEU A 323 -10.17 17.69 -11.08
CA LEU A 323 -9.70 17.53 -12.45
C LEU A 323 -10.69 18.17 -13.44
N GLU A 324 -10.14 18.91 -14.41
CA GLU A 324 -10.94 19.54 -15.46
C GLU A 324 -11.79 18.50 -16.23
N GLY A 325 -13.07 18.83 -16.46
CA GLY A 325 -14.02 17.97 -17.16
C GLY A 325 -14.44 16.71 -16.39
N VAL A 326 -14.01 16.52 -15.13
CA VAL A 326 -14.41 15.34 -14.32
C VAL A 326 -15.90 15.36 -13.99
N LYS A 327 -16.49 16.56 -13.87
CA LYS A 327 -17.93 16.75 -13.60
C LYS A 327 -18.82 16.33 -14.78
N ASP A 328 -18.25 16.17 -15.98
CA ASP A 328 -18.96 15.64 -17.15
C ASP A 328 -19.01 14.11 -17.18
N LEU A 329 -18.35 13.44 -16.24
CA LEU A 329 -18.27 11.99 -16.18
C LEU A 329 -19.36 11.43 -15.27
N LYS A 330 -20.02 10.36 -15.71
CA LYS A 330 -20.81 9.50 -14.82
C LYS A 330 -19.85 8.50 -14.16
N VAL A 331 -19.69 8.61 -12.84
CA VAL A 331 -18.76 7.78 -12.07
C VAL A 331 -19.51 6.63 -11.42
N SER A 332 -19.03 5.42 -11.64
CA SER A 332 -19.49 4.20 -10.96
C SER A 332 -18.32 3.56 -10.24
N ILE A 333 -18.55 2.96 -9.07
CA ILE A 333 -17.54 2.22 -8.32
C ILE A 333 -17.99 0.78 -8.22
N LEU A 334 -17.09 -0.16 -8.51
CA LEU A 334 -17.34 -1.59 -8.39
C LEU A 334 -16.58 -2.16 -7.18
N LEU A 335 -17.31 -2.75 -6.24
CA LEU A 335 -16.77 -3.32 -4.99
C LEU A 335 -17.06 -4.82 -4.87
N ASN A 336 -16.25 -5.49 -4.03
CA ASN A 336 -16.56 -6.80 -3.48
C ASN A 336 -16.04 -6.93 -2.05
N GLU A 337 -16.16 -8.11 -1.44
CA GLU A 337 -15.72 -8.36 -0.06
C GLU A 337 -14.20 -8.15 0.13
N GLY A 338 -13.40 -8.22 -0.94
CA GLY A 338 -11.97 -7.91 -0.93
C GLY A 338 -11.63 -6.42 -0.96
N SER A 339 -12.61 -5.54 -1.18
CA SER A 339 -12.44 -4.08 -1.11
C SER A 339 -12.36 -3.63 0.35
N ALA A 340 -11.23 -3.07 0.79
CA ALA A 340 -11.02 -2.71 2.19
C ALA A 340 -10.30 -1.36 2.39
N SER A 341 -10.44 -0.78 3.59
CA SER A 341 -9.63 0.33 4.09
C SER A 341 -9.63 1.55 3.16
N ALA A 342 -8.48 1.94 2.56
CA ALA A 342 -8.39 3.07 1.65
C ALA A 342 -9.39 2.99 0.48
N SER A 343 -9.69 1.78 -0.02
CA SER A 343 -10.74 1.54 -1.02
C SER A 343 -12.11 1.98 -0.51
N GLU A 344 -12.41 1.67 0.76
CA GLU A 344 -13.67 2.02 1.41
C GLU A 344 -13.72 3.51 1.75
N VAL A 345 -12.60 4.13 2.15
CA VAL A 345 -12.52 5.58 2.35
C VAL A 345 -12.84 6.31 1.04
N PHE A 346 -12.18 5.92 -0.05
CA PHE A 346 -12.39 6.55 -1.36
C PHE A 346 -13.81 6.33 -1.89
N ALA A 347 -14.34 5.10 -1.79
CA ALA A 347 -15.70 4.80 -2.20
C ALA A 347 -16.74 5.54 -1.35
N GLY A 348 -16.57 5.52 -0.02
CA GLY A 348 -17.46 6.22 0.91
C GLY A 348 -17.45 7.73 0.71
N ALA A 349 -16.30 8.33 0.39
CA ALA A 349 -16.20 9.75 0.10
C ALA A 349 -17.00 10.14 -1.16
N LEU A 350 -16.78 9.44 -2.27
CA LEU A 350 -17.49 9.72 -3.53
C LEU A 350 -18.99 9.43 -3.44
N HIS A 351 -19.38 8.42 -2.67
CA HIS A 351 -20.77 8.06 -2.45
C HIS A 351 -21.50 9.08 -1.58
N ASP A 352 -20.94 9.47 -0.44
CA ASP A 352 -21.54 10.45 0.47
C ASP A 352 -21.70 11.83 -0.19
N HIS A 353 -20.79 12.20 -1.08
CA HIS A 353 -20.86 13.40 -1.92
C HIS A 353 -21.71 13.27 -3.18
N LYS A 354 -22.36 12.11 -3.39
CA LYS A 354 -23.24 11.82 -4.54
C LYS A 354 -22.53 11.96 -5.91
N VAL A 355 -21.22 11.76 -5.93
CA VAL A 355 -20.41 11.77 -7.16
C VAL A 355 -20.44 10.42 -7.85
N ALA A 356 -20.45 9.33 -7.08
CA ALA A 356 -20.43 7.99 -7.63
C ALA A 356 -21.53 7.10 -7.06
N LYS A 357 -22.03 6.20 -7.92
CA LYS A 357 -22.92 5.10 -7.53
C LYS A 357 -22.10 3.82 -7.34
N ILE A 358 -22.42 3.05 -6.31
CA ILE A 358 -21.70 1.82 -5.95
C ILE A 358 -22.44 0.60 -6.51
N TYR A 359 -21.71 -0.25 -7.20
CA TYR A 359 -22.13 -1.52 -7.77
C TYR A 359 -21.35 -2.69 -7.14
N GLY A 360 -21.88 -3.90 -7.28
CA GLY A 360 -21.17 -5.12 -6.88
C GLY A 360 -21.69 -5.69 -5.57
N GLU A 361 -20.77 -6.02 -4.67
CA GLU A 361 -21.06 -6.63 -3.37
C GLU A 361 -20.58 -5.75 -2.22
N LYS A 362 -20.99 -6.12 -1.00
CA LYS A 362 -20.59 -5.43 0.22
C LYS A 362 -19.07 -5.50 0.41
N SER A 363 -18.45 -4.38 0.79
CA SER A 363 -17.02 -4.32 1.09
C SER A 363 -16.65 -4.97 2.44
N PHE A 364 -15.34 -5.06 2.72
CA PHE A 364 -14.79 -5.77 3.87
C PHE A 364 -15.24 -5.22 5.24
N GLY A 365 -15.22 -3.90 5.41
CA GLY A 365 -15.56 -3.24 6.67
C GLY A 365 -14.37 -2.91 7.57
N LYS A 366 -13.26 -2.38 7.03
CA LYS A 366 -12.09 -1.98 7.84
C LYS A 366 -12.12 -0.48 8.20
N GLY A 367 -12.93 -0.14 9.19
CA GLY A 367 -13.14 1.23 9.70
C GLY A 367 -12.06 1.79 10.64
N ILE A 368 -10.83 1.28 10.61
CA ILE A 368 -9.76 1.67 11.55
C ILE A 368 -8.47 2.03 10.82
N VAL A 369 -7.70 2.94 11.40
CA VAL A 369 -6.43 3.46 10.87
C VAL A 369 -5.27 2.86 11.65
N GLN A 370 -4.30 2.33 10.91
CA GLN A 370 -3.03 1.88 11.48
C GLN A 370 -2.00 2.98 11.28
N THR A 371 -1.20 3.21 12.31
CA THR A 371 -0.04 4.09 12.28
C THR A 371 1.22 3.23 12.39
N THR A 372 2.30 3.67 11.76
CA THR A 372 3.61 3.03 11.82
C THR A 372 4.59 3.86 12.62
N ARG A 373 5.44 3.21 13.41
CA ARG A 373 6.62 3.80 14.05
C ARG A 373 7.82 2.93 13.78
N GLU A 374 8.77 3.48 13.03
CA GLU A 374 10.05 2.83 12.76
C GLU A 374 11.04 3.13 13.88
N PHE A 375 11.87 2.14 14.22
CA PHE A 375 12.92 2.24 15.23
C PHE A 375 14.30 2.38 14.58
N GLU A 376 15.33 2.78 15.33
CA GLU A 376 16.67 3.04 14.79
C GLU A 376 17.37 1.81 14.19
N ASP A 377 16.96 0.61 14.59
CA ASP A 377 17.45 -0.66 14.05
C ASP A 377 16.81 -1.05 12.69
N GLY A 378 15.78 -0.32 12.27
CA GLY A 378 14.99 -0.56 11.06
C GLY A 378 13.77 -1.47 11.27
N SER A 379 13.48 -1.89 12.51
CA SER A 379 12.23 -2.55 12.85
C SER A 379 11.06 -1.55 12.85
N LEU A 380 9.82 -2.05 12.78
CA LEU A 380 8.63 -1.20 12.68
C LEU A 380 7.51 -1.73 13.57
N LEU A 381 6.91 -0.86 14.38
CA LEU A 381 5.64 -1.12 15.04
C LEU A 381 4.49 -0.54 14.20
N LYS A 382 3.60 -1.40 13.73
CA LYS A 382 2.32 -1.02 13.12
C LYS A 382 1.22 -1.27 14.13
N PHE A 383 0.42 -0.25 14.45
CA PHE A 383 -0.62 -0.38 15.46
C PHE A 383 -1.88 0.41 15.12
N THR A 384 -3.03 -0.10 15.55
CA THR A 384 -4.31 0.61 15.40
C THR A 384 -4.37 1.80 16.34
N GLU A 385 -4.49 3.00 15.79
CA GLU A 385 -4.49 4.24 16.59
C GLU A 385 -5.86 4.90 16.63
N MET A 386 -6.62 4.85 15.53
CA MET A 386 -7.84 5.63 15.34
C MET A 386 -8.91 4.83 14.62
N LYS A 387 -10.15 5.27 14.78
CA LYS A 387 -11.27 4.89 13.90
C LYS A 387 -11.38 5.94 12.79
N TRP A 388 -12.00 5.55 11.68
CA TRP A 388 -12.41 6.51 10.67
C TRP A 388 -13.90 6.36 10.34
N LEU A 389 -14.51 7.48 9.96
CA LEU A 389 -15.91 7.57 9.53
C LEU A 389 -15.98 8.19 8.13
N THR A 390 -17.01 7.82 7.38
CA THR A 390 -17.31 8.45 6.08
C THR A 390 -17.64 9.95 6.27
N PRO A 391 -17.70 10.77 5.21
CA PRO A 391 -18.06 12.18 5.33
C PRO A 391 -19.38 12.44 6.08
N ASN A 392 -20.38 11.56 5.92
CA ASN A 392 -21.66 11.62 6.64
C ASN A 392 -21.60 11.04 8.07
N GLY A 393 -20.42 10.64 8.55
CA GLY A 393 -20.21 10.14 9.91
C GLY A 393 -20.55 8.66 10.11
N HIS A 394 -20.60 7.86 9.04
CA HIS A 394 -20.86 6.43 9.18
C HIS A 394 -19.59 5.67 9.60
N TYR A 395 -19.68 4.91 10.70
CA TYR A 395 -18.63 3.99 11.12
C TYR A 395 -18.87 2.59 10.51
N ILE A 396 -18.01 2.22 9.56
CA ILE A 396 -18.17 1.02 8.72
C ILE A 396 -17.48 -0.24 9.26
N HIS A 397 -16.78 -0.14 10.40
CA HIS A 397 -16.00 -1.27 10.93
C HIS A 397 -16.87 -2.50 11.22
N GLY A 398 -16.51 -3.65 10.65
CA GLY A 398 -17.28 -4.90 10.71
C GLY A 398 -18.58 -4.90 9.89
N LYS A 399 -18.92 -3.79 9.21
CA LYS A 399 -20.15 -3.64 8.44
C LYS A 399 -19.89 -3.57 6.94
N GLY A 400 -18.84 -2.88 6.52
CA GLY A 400 -18.57 -2.57 5.11
C GLY A 400 -19.51 -1.50 4.56
N ILE A 401 -19.26 -1.13 3.31
CA ILE A 401 -20.07 -0.27 2.46
C ILE A 401 -20.99 -1.18 1.64
N GLN A 402 -22.28 -0.85 1.63
CA GLN A 402 -23.28 -1.57 0.85
C GLN A 402 -23.32 -1.01 -0.58
N PRO A 403 -23.50 -1.85 -1.61
CA PRO A 403 -23.70 -1.37 -2.97
C PRO A 403 -25.10 -0.76 -3.13
N ASP A 404 -25.20 0.30 -3.92
CA ASP A 404 -26.49 0.86 -4.36
C ASP A 404 -27.17 -0.08 -5.36
N VAL A 405 -26.37 -0.77 -6.18
CA VAL A 405 -26.84 -1.76 -7.16
C VAL A 405 -26.10 -3.07 -6.92
N PRO A 406 -26.75 -4.04 -6.25
CA PRO A 406 -26.15 -5.37 -6.06
C PRO A 406 -25.88 -6.04 -7.41
N VAL A 407 -24.64 -6.48 -7.62
CA VAL A 407 -24.21 -7.30 -8.77
C VAL A 407 -23.35 -8.41 -8.21
N LYS A 408 -23.73 -9.67 -8.42
CA LYS A 408 -23.00 -10.81 -7.88
C LYS A 408 -21.88 -11.27 -8.81
N GLY A 409 -20.79 -11.69 -8.19
CA GLY A 409 -19.69 -12.39 -8.86
C GLY A 409 -20.09 -13.81 -9.23
N ALA A 410 -19.15 -14.52 -9.85
CA ALA A 410 -19.34 -15.94 -10.07
C ALA A 410 -19.10 -16.71 -8.76
N ASP A 411 -19.94 -17.71 -8.46
CA ASP A 411 -19.84 -18.48 -7.21
C ASP A 411 -18.44 -19.08 -6.98
N TYR A 412 -17.72 -19.42 -8.06
CA TYR A 412 -16.39 -20.01 -7.99
C TYR A 412 -15.29 -19.03 -7.53
N GLU A 413 -15.54 -17.73 -7.54
CA GLU A 413 -14.58 -16.71 -7.07
C GLU A 413 -14.49 -16.67 -5.55
N ASN A 414 -15.51 -17.18 -4.85
CA ASN A 414 -15.64 -17.16 -3.40
C ASN A 414 -15.53 -18.55 -2.74
N ILE A 415 -14.96 -19.53 -3.44
CA ILE A 415 -14.82 -20.89 -2.89
C ILE A 415 -13.77 -20.93 -1.78
N THR A 416 -13.99 -21.81 -0.78
CA THR A 416 -13.00 -22.03 0.27
C THR A 416 -11.79 -22.75 -0.34
N MET A 417 -10.58 -22.29 0.02
CA MET A 417 -9.34 -22.90 -0.45
C MET A 417 -9.29 -24.39 -0.10
N ILE A 418 -9.22 -25.24 -1.13
CA ILE A 418 -9.18 -26.69 -0.96
C ILE A 418 -7.75 -27.10 -0.56
N PRO A 419 -7.55 -27.79 0.58
CA PRO A 419 -6.23 -28.20 1.02
C PRO A 419 -5.51 -29.07 -0.02
N SER A 420 -4.34 -28.64 -0.48
CA SER A 420 -3.60 -29.27 -1.59
C SER A 420 -3.12 -30.70 -1.30
N LYS A 421 -3.12 -31.14 -0.04
CA LYS A 421 -2.68 -32.47 0.39
C LYS A 421 -3.82 -33.43 0.73
N THR A 422 -5.05 -32.93 0.82
CA THR A 422 -6.21 -33.76 1.17
C THR A 422 -6.78 -34.43 -0.08
N THR A 423 -7.23 -35.68 0.05
CA THR A 423 -7.92 -36.40 -1.02
C THR A 423 -9.37 -36.64 -0.61
N TYR A 424 -10.29 -36.29 -1.51
CA TYR A 424 -11.72 -36.49 -1.31
C TYR A 424 -12.26 -37.61 -2.21
N GLN A 425 -13.17 -38.42 -1.71
CA GLN A 425 -13.75 -39.57 -2.40
C GLN A 425 -15.17 -39.87 -1.94
N GLN A 426 -15.86 -40.73 -2.69
CA GLN A 426 -17.27 -41.07 -2.45
C GLN A 426 -17.56 -41.48 -1.00
N GLY A 427 -18.65 -40.94 -0.44
CA GLY A 427 -19.13 -41.23 0.91
C GLY A 427 -18.55 -40.32 2.00
N GLN A 428 -17.69 -39.37 1.65
CA GLN A 428 -17.17 -38.37 2.59
C GLN A 428 -18.06 -37.13 2.66
N GLU A 429 -18.00 -36.45 3.79
CA GLU A 429 -18.65 -35.15 4.04
C GLU A 429 -17.60 -34.18 4.58
N ASP A 430 -17.48 -33.01 3.95
CA ASP A 430 -16.49 -31.98 4.26
C ASP A 430 -16.84 -30.67 3.54
N LYS A 431 -16.73 -29.53 4.22
CA LYS A 431 -17.00 -28.19 3.65
C LYS A 431 -16.29 -27.90 2.32
N HIS A 432 -15.11 -28.47 2.07
CA HIS A 432 -14.37 -28.25 0.83
C HIS A 432 -14.98 -29.02 -0.35
N ILE A 433 -15.81 -30.04 -0.10
CA ILE A 433 -16.55 -30.74 -1.16
C ILE A 433 -17.54 -29.80 -1.84
N GLN A 434 -18.18 -28.92 -1.08
CA GLN A 434 -19.03 -27.86 -1.65
C GLN A 434 -18.23 -26.99 -2.63
N SER A 435 -17.00 -26.62 -2.26
CA SER A 435 -16.09 -25.83 -3.10
C SER A 435 -15.68 -26.58 -4.38
N ILE A 436 -15.43 -27.89 -4.28
CA ILE A 436 -15.17 -28.75 -5.45
C ILE A 436 -16.39 -28.76 -6.38
N LYS A 437 -17.59 -28.94 -5.83
CA LYS A 437 -18.85 -28.94 -6.61
C LYS A 437 -19.07 -27.60 -7.32
N ILE A 438 -18.93 -26.48 -6.60
CA ILE A 438 -19.08 -25.13 -7.18
C ILE A 438 -18.11 -24.93 -8.34
N GLY A 439 -16.83 -25.24 -8.15
CA GLY A 439 -15.83 -25.05 -9.21
C GLY A 439 -16.04 -25.97 -10.40
N LEU A 440 -16.38 -27.26 -10.19
CA LEU A 440 -16.65 -28.18 -11.30
C LEU A 440 -17.91 -27.77 -12.06
N LYS A 441 -18.94 -27.30 -11.38
CA LYS A 441 -20.12 -26.70 -12.02
C LYS A 441 -19.74 -25.50 -12.89
N ALA A 442 -18.88 -24.61 -12.38
CA ALA A 442 -18.38 -23.47 -13.14
C ALA A 442 -17.56 -23.87 -14.37
N LEU A 443 -16.85 -24.99 -14.31
CA LEU A 443 -16.14 -25.60 -15.44
C LEU A 443 -17.04 -26.41 -16.38
N GLY A 444 -18.36 -26.44 -16.14
CA GLY A 444 -19.36 -27.05 -17.00
C GLY A 444 -19.65 -28.53 -16.72
N TYR A 445 -19.27 -29.06 -15.55
CA TYR A 445 -19.58 -30.43 -15.16
C TYR A 445 -20.86 -30.51 -14.32
N ASP A 446 -21.64 -31.56 -14.52
CA ASP A 446 -22.81 -31.84 -13.68
C ASP A 446 -22.38 -32.52 -12.38
N VAL A 447 -22.55 -31.81 -11.28
CA VAL A 447 -22.12 -32.22 -9.92
C VAL A 447 -23.30 -32.52 -9.00
N GLY A 448 -24.54 -32.48 -9.53
CA GLY A 448 -25.75 -32.60 -8.72
C GLY A 448 -25.96 -31.42 -7.76
N THR A 449 -26.48 -31.70 -6.56
CA THR A 449 -26.78 -30.70 -5.54
C THR A 449 -25.49 -30.13 -4.94
N ILE A 450 -25.41 -28.81 -4.79
CA ILE A 450 -24.29 -28.14 -4.11
C ILE A 450 -24.46 -28.29 -2.60
N ASP A 451 -23.78 -29.28 -2.03
CA ASP A 451 -23.72 -29.60 -0.60
C ASP A 451 -22.31 -30.08 -0.21
N GLU A 452 -22.13 -30.49 1.04
CA GLU A 452 -20.83 -30.95 1.58
C GLU A 452 -20.55 -32.44 1.32
N HIS A 453 -21.40 -33.16 0.56
CA HIS A 453 -21.33 -34.61 0.40
C HIS A 453 -20.66 -35.02 -0.92
N TYR A 454 -19.71 -35.95 -0.84
CA TYR A 454 -19.10 -36.55 -2.03
C TYR A 454 -19.95 -37.73 -2.52
N ASP A 455 -20.95 -37.42 -3.31
CA ASP A 455 -21.89 -38.41 -3.85
C ASP A 455 -21.37 -39.11 -5.13
N ALA A 456 -22.19 -40.02 -5.67
CA ALA A 456 -21.89 -40.72 -6.91
C ALA A 456 -21.86 -39.79 -8.13
N GLN A 457 -22.65 -38.70 -8.12
CA GLN A 457 -22.70 -37.72 -9.20
C GLN A 457 -21.38 -36.94 -9.26
N LEU A 458 -20.88 -36.45 -8.12
CA LEU A 458 -19.58 -35.81 -8.02
C LEU A 458 -18.45 -36.78 -8.41
N THR A 459 -18.54 -38.05 -8.02
CA THR A 459 -17.58 -39.08 -8.44
C THR A 459 -17.52 -39.21 -9.97
N ALA A 460 -18.69 -39.19 -10.64
CA ALA A 460 -18.76 -39.21 -12.10
C ALA A 460 -18.19 -37.91 -12.72
N ALA A 461 -18.53 -36.75 -12.15
CA ALA A 461 -18.03 -35.44 -12.60
C ALA A 461 -16.49 -35.35 -12.51
N VAL A 462 -15.92 -35.82 -11.40
CA VAL A 462 -14.46 -35.86 -11.20
C VAL A 462 -13.79 -36.82 -12.17
N LYS A 463 -14.39 -37.99 -12.46
CA LYS A 463 -13.86 -38.89 -13.52
C LYS A 463 -13.87 -38.23 -14.89
N GLN A 464 -14.95 -37.55 -15.26
CA GLN A 464 -15.03 -36.82 -16.53
C GLN A 464 -13.98 -35.69 -16.60
N PHE A 465 -13.83 -34.94 -15.51
CA PHE A 465 -12.81 -33.90 -15.40
C PHE A 465 -11.40 -34.46 -15.55
N GLN A 466 -11.10 -35.57 -14.87
CA GLN A 466 -9.81 -36.25 -14.96
C GLN A 466 -9.54 -36.74 -16.39
N GLN A 467 -10.51 -37.38 -17.04
CA GLN A 467 -10.40 -37.85 -18.42
C GLN A 467 -10.13 -36.71 -19.41
N LYS A 468 -10.83 -35.58 -19.28
CA LYS A 468 -10.67 -34.42 -20.16
C LYS A 468 -9.32 -33.72 -19.99
N ASN A 469 -8.63 -33.93 -18.87
CA ASN A 469 -7.35 -33.28 -18.56
C ASN A 469 -6.18 -34.28 -18.45
N ASP A 470 -6.28 -35.44 -19.08
CA ASP A 470 -5.22 -36.45 -19.14
C ASP A 470 -4.72 -36.93 -17.76
N LEU A 471 -5.62 -36.96 -16.76
CA LEU A 471 -5.35 -37.49 -15.42
C LEU A 471 -5.88 -38.92 -15.27
N THR A 472 -5.41 -39.62 -14.24
CA THR A 472 -5.95 -40.95 -13.89
C THR A 472 -7.40 -40.83 -13.44
N ALA A 473 -8.33 -41.37 -14.23
CA ALA A 473 -9.79 -41.28 -14.04
C ALA A 473 -10.33 -42.19 -12.92
N ASN A 474 -9.85 -42.01 -11.69
CA ASN A 474 -10.22 -42.81 -10.52
C ASN A 474 -11.44 -42.24 -9.76
N GLY A 475 -11.86 -41.00 -10.05
CA GLY A 475 -12.98 -40.34 -9.37
C GLY A 475 -12.67 -39.82 -7.97
N MET A 476 -11.41 -39.87 -7.54
CA MET A 476 -10.93 -39.26 -6.31
C MET A 476 -10.39 -37.87 -6.59
N PHE A 477 -10.83 -36.86 -5.85
CA PHE A 477 -10.28 -35.52 -5.92
C PHE A 477 -8.99 -35.45 -5.09
N ASN A 478 -7.87 -35.82 -5.72
CA ASN A 478 -6.54 -35.87 -5.10
C ASN A 478 -5.71 -34.61 -5.41
N LYS A 479 -4.46 -34.56 -4.93
CA LYS A 479 -3.52 -33.43 -5.15
C LYS A 479 -3.36 -33.06 -6.63
N GLU A 480 -3.23 -34.04 -7.52
CA GLU A 480 -3.04 -33.80 -8.96
C GLU A 480 -4.31 -33.21 -9.58
N THR A 481 -5.47 -33.79 -9.23
CA THR A 481 -6.79 -33.30 -9.67
C THR A 481 -7.02 -31.88 -9.19
N ASN A 482 -6.72 -31.58 -7.91
CA ASN A 482 -6.84 -30.24 -7.34
C ASN A 482 -5.93 -29.22 -8.05
N GLY A 483 -4.70 -29.62 -8.37
CA GLY A 483 -3.76 -28.77 -9.11
C GLY A 483 -4.33 -28.33 -10.46
N VAL A 484 -4.80 -29.28 -11.28
CA VAL A 484 -5.38 -28.96 -12.59
C VAL A 484 -6.72 -28.26 -12.46
N PHE A 485 -7.55 -28.64 -11.49
CA PHE A 485 -8.82 -27.97 -11.20
C PHE A 485 -8.62 -26.48 -10.91
N THR A 486 -7.64 -26.17 -10.06
CA THR A 486 -7.27 -24.79 -9.72
C THR A 486 -6.77 -24.05 -10.96
N GLU A 487 -5.90 -24.66 -11.76
CA GLU A 487 -5.41 -24.07 -13.02
C GLU A 487 -6.56 -23.72 -13.97
N ARG A 488 -7.54 -24.61 -14.14
CA ARG A 488 -8.71 -24.37 -14.99
C ARG A 488 -9.63 -23.28 -14.48
N LEU A 489 -9.83 -23.20 -13.16
CA LEU A 489 -10.60 -22.10 -12.58
C LEU A 489 -9.90 -20.74 -12.75
N VAL A 490 -8.57 -20.71 -12.58
CA VAL A 490 -7.77 -19.50 -12.83
C VAL A 490 -7.84 -19.10 -14.30
N GLU A 491 -7.75 -20.05 -15.23
CA GLU A 491 -7.91 -19.79 -16.67
C GLU A 491 -9.30 -19.18 -16.96
N LYS A 492 -10.37 -19.75 -16.39
CA LYS A 492 -11.72 -19.23 -16.52
C LYS A 492 -11.85 -17.81 -15.94
N ALA A 493 -11.39 -17.59 -14.71
CA ALA A 493 -11.40 -16.28 -14.06
C ALA A 493 -10.56 -15.22 -14.81
N SER A 494 -9.57 -15.64 -15.59
CA SER A 494 -8.76 -14.73 -16.41
C SER A 494 -9.44 -14.30 -17.70
N THR A 495 -10.46 -15.04 -18.14
CA THR A 495 -11.14 -14.85 -19.44
C THR A 495 -12.57 -14.36 -19.31
N GLU A 496 -13.23 -14.63 -18.19
CA GLU A 496 -14.60 -14.24 -17.90
C GLU A 496 -14.62 -13.33 -16.67
N ASP A 497 -15.37 -12.22 -16.76
CA ASP A 497 -15.62 -11.33 -15.61
C ASP A 497 -17.12 -11.02 -15.51
N PRO A 498 -17.94 -11.97 -15.01
CA PRO A 498 -19.39 -11.83 -15.02
C PRO A 498 -19.89 -10.63 -14.22
N MET A 499 -19.19 -10.24 -13.15
CA MET A 499 -19.58 -9.08 -12.35
C MET A 499 -19.32 -7.77 -13.11
N LEU A 500 -18.17 -7.64 -13.79
CA LEU A 500 -17.89 -6.48 -14.61
C LEU A 500 -18.86 -6.41 -15.80
N GLU A 501 -19.08 -7.52 -16.51
CA GLU A 501 -20.00 -7.57 -17.65
C GLU A 501 -21.42 -7.15 -17.28
N GLN A 502 -21.94 -7.63 -16.15
CA GLN A 502 -23.24 -7.22 -15.63
C GLN A 502 -23.24 -5.75 -15.18
N THR A 503 -22.14 -5.27 -14.61
CA THR A 503 -22.01 -3.87 -14.19
C THR A 503 -22.03 -2.95 -15.40
N LEU A 504 -21.27 -3.26 -16.47
CA LEU A 504 -21.23 -2.49 -17.71
C LEU A 504 -22.64 -2.33 -18.31
N LYS A 505 -23.42 -3.41 -18.40
CA LYS A 505 -24.81 -3.35 -18.86
C LYS A 505 -25.67 -2.40 -18.02
N LYS A 506 -25.52 -2.43 -16.69
CA LYS A 506 -26.29 -1.59 -15.75
C LYS A 506 -25.82 -0.14 -15.64
N VAL A 507 -24.63 0.18 -16.15
CA VAL A 507 -24.11 1.55 -16.22
C VAL A 507 -24.60 2.24 -17.51
N GLU A 508 -24.87 1.46 -18.56
CA GLU A 508 -25.41 1.93 -19.82
C GLU A 508 -26.95 2.14 -19.79
N GLU A 509 -27.67 1.40 -18.94
CA GLU A 509 -29.10 1.60 -18.59
C GLU A 509 -29.35 2.88 -17.79
#